data_AF-A0A2N5ICN6-F1
#
_entry.id   AF-A0A2N5ICN6-F1
#
_cell.length_a   1.000
_cell.length_b   1.000
_cell.length_c   1.000
_cell.angle_alpha   90.00
_cell.angle_beta   90.00
_cell.angle_gamma   90.00
#
_symmetry.space_group_name_H-M   'P 1'
#
loop_
_entity.id
_entity.type
_entity.pdbx_description
1 polymer ?
#
loop_
_entity_poly.entity_id
_entity_poly.type
_entity_poly.pdbx_seq_one_letter_code
_entity_poly.pdbx_strand_id
1 'polypeptide(L)'
;MKTYKEGSSGRKKKSQSPLRFEDMAKKINFYLKEENLNLNFKGYKEVVMRYFRLQDHDLYEIFQVMTECNLWSNYMSDVENFIQAKTLDYQMEADRLNAYFDKKVPNEELELEIKKAKWKAKEFTIFQKQVIAQKVFFEKSFWHCYKLYGKGINTMTYKTMD
;
A
#
# COMPACT_ATOMS: atom_id res chain seq x y z
N MET A 1 8.71 -27.70 -52.98
CA MET A 1 8.94 -28.07 -51.56
C MET A 1 9.15 -26.79 -50.77
N LYS A 2 8.15 -26.33 -50.00
CA LYS A 2 8.22 -25.09 -49.20
C LYS A 2 8.76 -25.44 -47.82
N THR A 3 9.88 -24.86 -47.42
CA THR A 3 10.41 -24.95 -46.06
C THR A 3 9.86 -23.81 -45.22
N TYR A 4 9.12 -24.16 -44.17
CA TYR A 4 8.60 -23.22 -43.18
C TYR A 4 9.72 -22.77 -42.24
N LYS A 5 9.83 -21.45 -42.05
CA LYS A 5 10.53 -20.82 -40.92
C LYS A 5 9.52 -20.67 -39.78
N GLU A 6 9.77 -21.36 -38.67
CA GLU A 6 9.22 -21.06 -37.35
C GLU A 6 10.42 -20.95 -36.41
N GLY A 7 10.51 -20.06 -35.43
CA GLY A 7 9.65 -19.00 -34.95
C GLY A 7 10.50 -18.27 -33.91
N SER A 8 10.63 -16.96 -34.06
CA SER A 8 11.45 -16.10 -33.21
C SER A 8 11.04 -16.17 -31.74
N SER A 9 11.99 -16.43 -30.86
CA SER A 9 11.79 -16.50 -29.41
C SER A 9 11.25 -15.18 -28.85
N GLY A 10 9.99 -15.19 -28.41
CA GLY A 10 9.43 -14.10 -27.62
C GLY A 10 10.18 -13.99 -26.29
N ARG A 11 10.94 -12.90 -26.11
CA ARG A 11 11.47 -12.50 -24.79
C ARG A 11 10.29 -12.32 -23.83
N LYS A 12 10.06 -13.28 -22.93
CA LYS A 12 9.14 -13.13 -21.82
C LYS A 12 9.58 -11.91 -21.00
N LYS A 13 8.82 -10.81 -21.06
CA LYS A 13 8.92 -9.71 -20.08
C LYS A 13 8.78 -10.35 -18.70
N LYS A 14 9.83 -10.29 -17.87
CA LYS A 14 9.72 -10.61 -16.45
C LYS A 14 8.66 -9.68 -15.87
N SER A 15 7.47 -10.22 -15.67
CA SER A 15 6.43 -9.63 -14.84
C SER A 15 7.08 -9.39 -13.47
N GLN A 16 7.45 -8.15 -13.17
CA GLN A 16 7.81 -7.78 -11.81
C GLN A 16 6.55 -8.01 -10.98
N SER A 17 6.55 -9.04 -10.14
CA SER A 17 5.44 -9.24 -9.21
C SER A 17 5.30 -7.96 -8.39
N PRO A 18 4.09 -7.43 -8.17
CA PRO A 18 3.90 -6.28 -7.31
C PRO A 18 4.58 -6.55 -5.96
N LEU A 19 5.53 -5.69 -5.58
CA LEU A 19 6.23 -5.77 -4.29
C LEU A 19 5.17 -5.81 -3.17
N ARG A 20 5.34 -6.68 -2.17
CA ARG A 20 4.39 -6.80 -1.06
C ARG A 20 4.37 -5.47 -0.27
N PHE A 21 3.22 -5.13 0.32
CA PHE A 21 3.02 -3.87 1.05
C PHE A 21 4.13 -3.59 2.08
N GLU A 22 4.49 -4.60 2.87
CA GLU A 22 5.54 -4.46 3.90
C GLU A 22 6.92 -4.12 3.31
N ASP A 23 7.26 -4.68 2.15
CA ASP A 23 8.54 -4.43 1.49
C ASP A 23 8.59 -3.00 0.95
N MET A 24 7.47 -2.54 0.38
CA MET A 24 7.36 -1.15 -0.07
C MET A 24 7.35 -0.18 1.11
N ALA A 25 6.65 -0.49 2.19
CA ALA A 25 6.64 0.34 3.41
C ALA A 25 8.05 0.52 3.98
N LYS A 26 8.85 -0.56 4.05
CA LYS A 26 10.25 -0.49 4.48
C LYS A 26 11.07 0.41 3.56
N LYS A 27 10.86 0.28 2.25
CA LYS A 27 11.57 1.09 1.25
C LYS A 27 11.23 2.57 1.36
N ILE A 28 9.95 2.91 1.50
CA ILE A 28 9.50 4.30 1.65
C ILE A 28 10.01 4.89 2.97
N ASN A 29 9.98 4.12 4.06
CA ASN A 29 10.58 4.56 5.33
C ASN A 29 12.08 4.83 5.22
N PHE A 30 12.82 4.15 4.34
CA PHE A 30 14.21 4.49 4.09
C PHE A 30 14.36 5.90 3.52
N TYR A 31 13.53 6.29 2.53
CA TYR A 31 13.55 7.64 1.98
C TYR A 31 13.08 8.69 2.98
N LEU A 32 12.01 8.40 3.73
CA LEU A 32 11.47 9.34 4.73
C LEU A 32 12.45 9.62 5.87
N LYS A 33 13.31 8.66 6.22
CA LYS A 33 14.37 8.85 7.22
C LYS A 33 15.39 9.91 6.82
N GLU A 34 15.63 10.12 5.52
CA GLU A 34 16.48 11.21 5.04
C GLU A 34 15.93 12.59 5.47
N GLU A 35 14.63 12.67 5.75
CA GLU A 35 13.91 13.88 6.16
C GLU A 35 13.48 13.85 7.64
N ASN A 36 14.04 12.93 8.46
CA ASN A 36 13.64 12.68 9.85
C ASN A 36 12.17 12.28 10.05
N LEU A 37 11.55 11.69 9.02
CA LEU A 37 10.18 11.20 9.05
C LEU A 37 10.16 9.66 9.10
N ASN A 38 9.14 9.08 9.74
CA ASN A 38 9.00 7.63 9.83
C ASN A 38 7.53 7.22 9.96
N LEU A 39 7.13 6.21 9.19
CA LEU A 39 5.83 5.55 9.33
C LEU A 39 5.93 4.35 10.25
N ASN A 40 4.88 4.09 11.00
CA ASN A 40 4.84 3.00 11.96
C ASN A 40 3.76 1.98 11.58
N PHE A 41 4.20 0.78 11.19
CA PHE A 41 3.33 -0.35 10.87
C PHE A 41 3.40 -1.47 11.91
N LYS A 42 3.85 -1.16 13.14
CA LYS A 42 3.88 -2.15 14.24
C LYS A 42 2.45 -2.64 14.52
N GLY A 43 2.27 -3.94 14.59
CA GLY A 43 0.97 -4.58 14.80
C GLY A 43 0.16 -4.82 13.52
N TYR A 44 0.51 -4.24 12.37
CA TYR A 44 -0.24 -4.40 11.11
C TYR A 44 -0.47 -5.87 10.76
N LYS A 45 0.61 -6.66 10.71
CA LYS A 45 0.56 -8.07 10.34
C LYS A 45 -0.23 -8.90 11.35
N GLU A 46 -0.17 -8.54 12.63
CA GLU A 46 -0.89 -9.22 13.70
C GLU A 46 -2.40 -9.07 13.51
N VAL A 47 -2.89 -7.84 13.32
CA VAL A 47 -4.31 -7.58 13.06
C VAL A 47 -4.81 -8.31 11.81
N VAL A 48 -4.03 -8.27 10.72
CA VAL A 48 -4.37 -8.98 9.47
C VAL A 48 -4.48 -10.49 9.71
N MET A 49 -3.53 -11.08 10.43
CA MET A 49 -3.57 -12.53 10.72
C MET A 49 -4.72 -12.90 11.66
N ARG A 50 -5.01 -12.08 12.67
CA ARG A 50 -6.13 -12.26 13.59
C ARG A 50 -7.46 -12.23 12.83
N TYR A 51 -7.64 -11.24 11.96
CA TYR A 51 -8.80 -11.16 11.07
C TYR A 51 -9.04 -12.43 10.24
N PHE A 52 -8.00 -12.98 9.60
CA PHE A 52 -8.15 -14.21 8.81
C PHE A 52 -8.36 -15.48 9.65
N ARG A 53 -8.13 -15.42 10.96
CA ARG A 53 -8.32 -16.54 11.89
C ARG A 53 -9.59 -16.43 12.72
N LEU A 54 -10.38 -15.37 12.52
CA LEU A 54 -11.62 -15.13 13.25
C LEU A 54 -12.52 -16.36 13.23
N GLN A 55 -13.08 -16.67 14.39
CA GLN A 55 -14.08 -17.70 14.56
C GLN A 55 -15.43 -17.03 14.87
N ASP A 56 -16.50 -17.47 14.22
CA ASP A 56 -17.82 -16.82 14.30
C ASP A 56 -18.43 -16.81 15.71
N HIS A 57 -17.93 -17.65 16.62
CA HIS A 57 -18.42 -17.76 18.00
C HIS A 57 -17.62 -16.93 19.01
N ASP A 58 -16.44 -16.41 18.64
CA ASP A 58 -15.60 -15.61 19.54
C ASP A 58 -15.94 -14.12 19.40
N LEU A 59 -17.02 -13.70 20.08
CA LEU A 59 -17.51 -12.32 19.98
C LEU A 59 -16.53 -11.29 20.53
N TYR A 60 -15.71 -11.67 21.51
CA TYR A 60 -14.71 -10.79 22.07
C TYR A 60 -13.62 -10.48 21.04
N GLU A 61 -13.07 -11.51 20.40
CA GLU A 61 -12.06 -11.34 19.36
C GLU A 61 -12.62 -10.60 18.14
N ILE A 62 -13.86 -10.89 17.72
CA ILE A 62 -14.52 -10.16 16.63
C ILE A 62 -14.60 -8.66 16.97
N PHE A 63 -14.99 -8.30 18.20
CA PHE A 63 -15.06 -6.90 18.62
C PHE A 63 -13.70 -6.20 18.65
N GLN A 64 -12.66 -6.89 19.13
CA GLN A 64 -11.30 -6.35 19.13
C GLN A 64 -10.79 -6.09 17.71
N VAL A 65 -10.86 -7.11 16.85
CA VAL A 65 -10.41 -6.99 15.46
C VAL A 65 -11.23 -5.95 14.70
N MET A 66 -12.54 -5.84 14.95
CA MET A 66 -13.37 -4.78 14.38
C MET A 66 -12.81 -3.40 14.75
N THR A 67 -12.59 -3.13 16.03
CA THR A 67 -12.05 -1.86 16.53
C THR A 67 -10.68 -1.55 15.91
N GLU A 68 -9.79 -2.54 15.89
CA GLU A 68 -8.47 -2.40 15.28
C GLU A 68 -8.54 -2.14 13.78
N CYS A 69 -9.44 -2.79 13.03
CA CYS A 69 -9.64 -2.52 11.61
C CYS A 69 -10.09 -1.08 11.37
N ASN A 70 -10.97 -0.54 12.21
CA ASN A 70 -11.38 0.86 12.12
C ASN A 70 -10.20 1.81 12.36
N LEU A 71 -9.40 1.55 13.39
CA LEU A 71 -8.19 2.35 13.69
C LEU A 71 -7.16 2.28 12.55
N TRP A 72 -6.94 1.09 11.99
CA TRP A 72 -6.04 0.91 10.84
C TRP A 72 -6.55 1.62 9.59
N SER A 73 -7.86 1.62 9.33
CA SER A 73 -8.44 2.37 8.21
C SER A 73 -8.17 3.87 8.34
N ASN A 74 -8.38 4.42 9.54
CA ASN A 74 -8.09 5.83 9.83
C ASN A 74 -6.61 6.13 9.66
N TYR A 75 -5.74 5.30 10.25
CA TYR A 75 -4.30 5.45 10.08
C TYR A 75 -3.87 5.40 8.60
N MET A 76 -4.40 4.46 7.82
CA MET A 76 -4.09 4.37 6.39
C MET A 76 -4.60 5.59 5.62
N SER A 77 -5.68 6.24 6.05
CA SER A 77 -6.14 7.50 5.47
C SER A 77 -5.16 8.65 5.73
N ASP A 78 -4.61 8.74 6.94
CA ASP A 78 -3.60 9.74 7.26
C ASP A 78 -2.31 9.51 6.46
N VAL A 79 -1.88 8.25 6.37
CA VAL A 79 -0.71 7.85 5.57
C VAL A 79 -0.95 8.12 4.08
N GLU A 80 -2.15 7.86 3.56
CA GLU A 80 -2.51 8.13 2.16
C GLU A 80 -2.28 9.61 1.82
N ASN A 81 -2.83 10.51 2.63
CA ASN A 81 -2.71 11.95 2.44
C ASN A 81 -1.25 12.42 2.52
N PHE A 82 -0.51 11.91 3.50
CA PHE A 82 0.90 12.24 3.67
C PHE A 82 1.76 11.76 2.48
N ILE A 83 1.57 10.51 2.04
CA ILE A 83 2.28 9.95 0.90
C ILE A 83 1.90 10.64 -0.41
N GLN A 84 0.65 11.07 -0.56
CA GLN A 84 0.21 11.87 -1.70
C GLN A 84 0.97 13.20 -1.76
N ALA A 85 1.08 13.91 -0.64
CA ALA A 85 1.84 15.16 -0.56
C ALA A 85 3.31 14.93 -0.96
N LYS A 86 3.96 13.91 -0.41
CA LYS A 86 5.35 13.56 -0.78
C LYS A 86 5.51 13.14 -2.23
N THR A 87 4.51 12.47 -2.80
CA THR A 87 4.51 12.14 -4.23
C THR A 87 4.54 13.40 -5.08
N LEU A 88 3.71 14.39 -4.75
CA LEU A 88 3.65 15.67 -5.44
C LEU A 88 4.95 16.46 -5.27
N ASP A 89 5.53 16.51 -4.06
CA ASP A 89 6.81 17.17 -3.81
C ASP A 89 7.92 16.64 -4.75
N TYR A 90 8.05 15.32 -4.86
CA TYR A 90 9.06 14.71 -5.73
C TYR A 90 8.76 14.88 -7.23
N GLN A 91 7.48 14.97 -7.63
CA GLN A 91 7.10 15.29 -9.00
C GLN A 91 7.48 16.73 -9.34
N MET A 92 7.16 17.68 -8.47
CA MET A 92 7.51 19.09 -8.63
C MET A 92 9.02 19.28 -8.68
N GLU A 93 9.78 18.57 -7.85
CA GLU A 93 11.24 18.64 -7.88
C GLU A 93 11.80 18.09 -9.20
N ALA A 94 11.26 16.96 -9.69
CA ALA A 94 11.65 16.43 -10.99
C ALA A 94 11.35 17.42 -12.13
N ASP A 95 10.20 18.10 -12.10
CA ASP A 95 9.79 19.07 -13.11
C ASP A 95 10.65 20.34 -13.04
N ARG A 96 10.95 20.82 -11.83
CA ARG A 96 11.86 21.94 -11.59
C ARG A 96 13.24 21.66 -12.18
N LEU A 97 13.84 20.50 -11.86
CA LEU A 97 15.13 20.10 -12.40
C LEU A 97 15.10 19.93 -13.93
N ASN A 98 14.02 19.37 -14.49
CA ASN A 98 13.85 19.28 -15.95
C ASN A 98 13.77 20.67 -16.60
N ALA A 99 13.16 21.66 -15.95
CA ALA A 99 13.05 23.02 -16.50
C ALA A 99 14.40 23.75 -16.52
N TYR A 100 15.27 23.49 -15.53
CA TYR A 100 16.65 24.00 -15.52
C TYR A 100 17.57 23.30 -16.52
N PHE A 101 17.19 22.11 -17.01
CA PHE A 101 17.96 21.37 -17.99
C PHE A 101 17.81 22.00 -19.39
N ASP A 102 18.63 22.99 -19.70
CA ASP A 102 18.78 23.49 -21.06
C ASP A 102 19.47 22.43 -21.93
N LYS A 103 18.72 21.81 -22.85
CA LYS A 103 19.16 20.68 -23.69
C LYS A 103 20.37 20.97 -24.58
N LYS A 104 20.92 22.19 -24.52
CA LYS A 104 22.05 22.65 -25.32
C LYS A 104 23.42 22.27 -24.73
N VAL A 105 23.50 21.98 -23.41
CA VAL A 105 24.76 21.58 -22.76
C VAL A 105 24.53 20.30 -21.94
N PRO A 106 25.19 19.18 -22.27
CA PRO A 106 25.10 17.96 -21.48
C PRO A 106 25.57 18.18 -20.04
N ASN A 107 24.75 17.80 -19.06
CA ASN A 107 25.09 17.82 -17.64
C ASN A 107 24.66 16.50 -16.99
N GLU A 108 25.60 15.55 -16.90
CA GLU A 108 25.36 14.19 -16.40
C GLU A 108 24.89 14.16 -14.93
N GLU A 109 25.36 15.11 -14.11
CA GLU A 109 24.97 15.22 -12.70
C GLU A 109 23.49 15.59 -12.58
N LEU A 110 23.05 16.61 -13.32
CA LEU A 110 21.66 17.04 -13.35
C LEU A 110 20.73 15.96 -13.92
N GLU A 111 21.17 15.22 -14.96
CA GLU A 111 20.42 14.07 -15.49
C GLU A 111 20.22 12.98 -14.43
N LEU A 112 21.25 12.72 -13.61
CA LEU A 112 21.18 11.74 -12.54
C LEU A 112 20.21 12.19 -11.44
N GLU A 113 20.21 13.48 -11.07
CA GLU A 113 19.27 14.04 -10.09
C GLU A 113 17.82 13.97 -10.58
N ILE A 114 17.56 14.37 -11.82
CA ILE A 114 16.24 14.24 -12.47
C ILE A 114 15.76 12.79 -12.41
N LYS A 115 16.65 11.85 -12.74
CA LYS A 115 16.33 10.41 -12.72
C LYS A 115 16.03 9.93 -11.31
N LYS A 116 16.79 10.36 -10.30
CA LYS A 116 16.54 10.04 -8.88
C LYS A 116 15.18 10.59 -8.42
N ALA A 117 14.86 11.85 -8.72
CA ALA A 117 13.59 12.47 -8.35
C ALA A 117 12.39 11.74 -9.00
N LYS A 118 12.46 11.47 -10.31
CA LYS A 118 11.44 10.68 -11.03
C LYS A 118 11.27 9.28 -10.45
N TRP A 119 12.37 8.66 -10.05
CA TRP A 119 12.33 7.34 -9.44
C TRP A 119 11.67 7.36 -8.06
N LYS A 120 12.02 8.31 -7.18
CA LYS A 120 11.36 8.50 -5.89
C LYS A 120 9.85 8.75 -6.07
N ALA A 121 9.46 9.67 -6.94
CA ALA A 121 8.06 9.96 -7.25
C ALA A 121 7.29 8.70 -7.68
N LYS A 122 7.88 7.88 -8.55
CA LYS A 122 7.29 6.62 -9.00
C LYS A 122 7.08 5.63 -7.85
N GLU A 123 8.05 5.50 -6.96
CA GLU A 123 7.96 4.56 -5.82
C GLU A 123 6.93 5.00 -4.80
N PHE A 124 6.87 6.30 -4.49
CA PHE A 124 5.81 6.87 -3.66
C PHE A 124 4.42 6.69 -4.30
N THR A 125 4.29 6.86 -5.63
CA THR A 125 3.04 6.58 -6.35
C THR A 125 2.62 5.11 -6.24
N ILE A 126 3.57 4.18 -6.34
CA ILE A 126 3.29 2.74 -6.17
C ILE A 126 2.82 2.48 -4.74
N PHE A 127 3.52 3.04 -3.75
CA PHE A 127 3.16 2.86 -2.34
C PHE A 127 1.79 3.47 -2.01
N GLN A 128 1.48 4.66 -2.53
CA GLN A 128 0.17 5.31 -2.36
C GLN A 128 -0.96 4.37 -2.76
N LYS A 129 -0.85 3.72 -3.93
CA LYS A 129 -1.84 2.74 -4.40
C LYS A 129 -1.97 1.55 -3.45
N GLN A 130 -0.87 1.13 -2.83
CA GLN A 130 -0.90 0.03 -1.86
C GLN A 130 -1.54 0.47 -0.54
N VAL A 131 -1.26 1.69 -0.06
CA VAL A 131 -1.90 2.27 1.13
C VAL A 131 -3.43 2.35 0.93
N ILE A 132 -3.88 2.84 -0.23
CA ILE A 132 -5.31 2.87 -0.60
C ILE A 132 -5.90 1.46 -0.57
N ALA A 133 -5.21 0.47 -1.15
CA ALA A 133 -5.67 -0.91 -1.13
C ALA A 133 -5.76 -1.48 0.31
N GLN A 134 -4.81 -1.14 1.19
CA GLN A 134 -4.84 -1.55 2.60
C GLN A 134 -5.96 -0.86 3.38
N LYS A 135 -6.20 0.43 3.15
CA LYS A 135 -7.34 1.16 3.72
C LYS A 135 -8.65 0.48 3.38
N VAL A 136 -8.90 0.25 2.08
CA VAL A 136 -10.13 -0.43 1.61
C VAL A 136 -10.25 -1.84 2.19
N PHE A 137 -9.14 -2.56 2.35
CA PHE A 137 -9.13 -3.84 3.04
C PHE A 137 -9.65 -3.69 4.49
N PHE A 138 -9.08 -2.78 5.28
CA PHE A 138 -9.48 -2.59 6.67
C PHE A 138 -10.91 -2.08 6.82
N GLU A 139 -11.39 -1.19 5.94
CA GLU A 139 -12.79 -0.75 5.91
C GLU A 139 -13.74 -1.93 5.69
N LYS A 140 -13.43 -2.79 4.72
CA LYS A 140 -14.24 -3.98 4.43
C LYS A 140 -14.20 -4.98 5.59
N SER A 141 -13.02 -5.18 6.17
CA SER A 141 -12.83 -6.06 7.33
C SER A 141 -13.61 -5.56 8.54
N PHE A 142 -13.63 -4.25 8.80
CA PHE A 142 -14.47 -3.64 9.83
C PHE A 142 -15.96 -3.97 9.61
N TRP A 143 -16.49 -3.71 8.42
CA TRP A 143 -17.91 -3.98 8.12
C TRP A 143 -18.26 -5.46 8.18
N HIS A 144 -17.32 -6.33 7.81
CA HIS A 144 -17.48 -7.77 7.97
C HIS A 144 -17.58 -8.17 9.44
N CYS A 145 -16.65 -7.72 10.29
CA CYS A 145 -16.67 -8.00 11.72
C CYS A 145 -17.92 -7.44 12.40
N TYR A 146 -18.33 -6.22 12.04
CA TYR A 146 -19.57 -5.61 12.53
C TYR A 146 -20.80 -6.48 12.28
N LYS A 147 -20.91 -7.06 11.08
CA LYS A 147 -22.00 -7.99 10.74
C LYS A 147 -21.93 -9.29 11.53
N LEU A 148 -20.74 -9.87 11.68
CA LEU A 148 -20.54 -11.10 12.46
C LEU A 148 -20.92 -10.88 13.93
N TYR A 149 -20.45 -9.78 14.51
CA TYR A 149 -20.74 -9.42 15.89
C TYR A 149 -22.25 -9.26 16.14
N GLY A 150 -22.96 -8.54 15.26
CA GLY A 150 -24.41 -8.38 15.36
C GLY A 150 -25.18 -9.71 15.26
N LYS A 151 -24.76 -10.61 14.37
CA LYS A 151 -25.34 -11.96 14.27
C LYS A 151 -25.15 -12.76 15.57
N GLY A 152 -23.95 -12.70 16.14
CA GLY A 152 -23.64 -13.42 17.38
C GLY A 152 -24.45 -12.94 18.58
N ILE A 153 -24.62 -11.63 18.73
CA ILE A 153 -25.48 -11.05 19.78
C ILE A 153 -26.92 -11.56 19.62
N ASN A 154 -27.51 -11.43 18.43
CA ASN A 154 -28.89 -11.86 18.19
C ASN A 154 -29.07 -13.36 18.52
N THR A 155 -28.12 -14.21 18.12
CA THR A 155 -28.17 -15.64 18.41
C THR A 155 -28.17 -15.95 19.91
N MET A 156 -27.43 -15.17 20.72
CA MET A 156 -27.45 -15.35 22.18
C MET A 156 -28.75 -14.87 22.80
N THR A 157 -29.29 -13.72 22.36
CA THR A 157 -30.55 -13.18 22.88
C THR A 157 -31.73 -14.13 22.68
N TYR A 158 -31.84 -14.78 21.50
CA TYR A 158 -32.89 -15.76 21.25
C TYR A 158 -32.76 -17.01 22.13
N LYS A 159 -31.54 -17.50 22.37
CA LYS A 159 -31.30 -18.66 23.26
C LYS A 159 -31.62 -18.40 24.74
N THR A 160 -31.66 -17.15 25.17
CA THR A 160 -32.02 -16.78 26.55
C THR A 160 -33.52 -16.56 26.77
N MET A 161 -34.32 -16.57 25.70
CA MET A 161 -35.78 -16.40 25.76
C MET A 161 -36.56 -17.71 25.64
N ASP A 162 -35.88 -18.83 25.36
CA ASP A 162 -36.39 -20.20 25.41
C ASP A 162 -36.00 -20.88 26.73
#